data_AF-A0A424SLK0-F1
#
_entry.id   AF-A0A424SLK0-F1
#
_cell.length_a   1.000
_cell.length_b   1.000
_cell.length_c   1.000
_cell.angle_alpha   90.00
_cell.angle_beta   90.00
_cell.angle_gamma   90.00
#
_symmetry.space_group_name_H-M   'P 1'
#
loop_
_entity.id
_entity.type
_entity.pdbx_description
1 polymer ?
#
loop_
_entity_poly.entity_id
_entity_poly.type
_entity_poly.pdbx_seq_one_letter_code
_entity_poly.pdbx_strand_id
1 'polypeptide(L)'
;MSSSKLKILDIGHSNLSIEDAQSLLETSISQTSFEGQVRAIKIITGHGTGKLRGLIRQWCIDQEGRFQAVIYGEDYNMFNKNASDMRADCNISKDSDFGRNNSAVTYIWLW
;
A
#
# COMPACT_ATOMS: atom_id res chain seq x y z
N MET A 1 -13.43 2.54 20.27
CA MET A 1 -12.37 3.03 19.38
C MET A 1 -12.34 2.11 18.18
N SER A 2 -12.63 2.61 16.98
CA SER A 2 -12.57 1.79 15.77
C SER A 2 -11.10 1.64 15.38
N SER A 3 -10.57 0.42 15.46
CA SER A 3 -9.22 0.10 14.99
C SER A 3 -9.15 0.31 13.48
N SER A 4 -8.17 1.07 13.02
CA SER A 4 -7.91 1.27 11.58
C SER A 4 -7.74 -0.09 10.90
N LYS A 5 -8.39 -0.30 9.74
CA LYS A 5 -8.22 -1.51 8.92
C LYS A 5 -7.01 -1.41 7.98
N LEU A 6 -6.01 -0.61 8.36
CA LEU A 6 -4.78 -0.38 7.61
C LEU A 6 -3.65 -1.24 8.19
N LYS A 7 -3.03 -2.05 7.34
CA LYS A 7 -1.77 -2.74 7.64
C LYS A 7 -0.61 -2.00 7.01
N ILE A 8 0.49 -1.83 7.74
CA ILE A 8 1.72 -1.24 7.22
C ILE A 8 2.69 -2.38 6.93
N LEU A 9 3.22 -2.41 5.72
CA LEU A 9 4.24 -3.32 5.25
C LEU A 9 5.47 -2.52 4.84
N ASP A 10 6.52 -2.55 5.67
CA ASP A 10 7.80 -1.91 5.35
C ASP A 10 8.76 -2.92 4.72
N ILE A 11 9.06 -2.71 3.45
CA ILE A 11 10.02 -3.50 2.67
C ILE A 11 11.24 -2.66 2.25
N GLY A 12 11.21 -1.36 2.50
CA GLY A 12 12.28 -0.43 2.11
C GLY A 12 13.44 -0.37 3.09
N HIS A 13 13.20 -0.71 4.36
CA HIS A 13 14.21 -0.60 5.42
C HIS A 13 14.66 -1.96 5.99
N SER A 14 14.30 -3.06 5.33
CA SER A 14 14.42 -4.41 5.89
C SER A 14 15.70 -5.17 5.49
N ASN A 15 16.68 -4.51 4.86
CA ASN A 15 17.91 -5.12 4.30
C ASN A 15 17.63 -6.34 3.38
N LEU A 16 16.45 -6.42 2.80
CA LEU A 16 16.03 -7.51 1.93
C LEU A 16 16.67 -7.39 0.54
N SER A 17 16.90 -8.54 -0.09
CA SER A 17 17.09 -8.57 -1.54
C SER A 17 15.82 -8.13 -2.27
N ILE A 18 15.92 -7.83 -3.56
CA ILE A 18 14.76 -7.44 -4.36
C ILE A 18 13.76 -8.60 -4.43
N GLU A 19 14.27 -9.80 -4.59
CA GLU A 19 13.51 -11.05 -4.67
C GLU A 19 12.78 -11.35 -3.36
N ASP A 20 13.47 -11.18 -2.22
CA ASP A 20 12.86 -11.38 -0.90
C ASP A 20 11.79 -10.33 -0.61
N ALA A 21 12.01 -9.07 -1.02
CA ALA A 21 11.03 -8.01 -0.86
C ALA A 21 9.76 -8.27 -1.69
N GLN A 22 9.91 -8.80 -2.91
CA GLN A 22 8.77 -9.21 -3.74
C GLN A 22 8.02 -10.41 -3.13
N SER A 23 8.74 -11.44 -2.70
CA SER A 23 8.13 -12.61 -2.06
C SER A 23 7.37 -12.24 -0.78
N LEU A 24 7.94 -11.36 0.04
CA LEU A 24 7.32 -10.83 1.25
C LEU A 24 6.06 -10.03 0.92
N LEU A 25 6.10 -9.18 -0.10
CA LEU A 25 4.94 -8.44 -0.59
C LEU A 25 3.81 -9.38 -1.00
N GLU A 26 4.09 -10.33 -1.90
CA GLU A 26 3.11 -11.25 -2.47
C GLU A 26 2.44 -12.10 -1.38
N THR A 27 3.25 -12.66 -0.48
CA THR A 27 2.79 -13.48 0.64
C THR A 27 1.95 -12.65 1.60
N SER A 28 2.43 -11.46 1.96
CA SER A 28 1.72 -10.57 2.89
C SER A 28 0.37 -10.12 2.36
N ILE A 29 0.29 -9.73 1.09
CA ILE A 29 -0.97 -9.29 0.47
C ILE A 29 -1.95 -10.47 0.38
N SER A 30 -1.47 -11.64 -0.05
CA SER A 30 -2.31 -12.84 -0.17
C SER A 30 -2.89 -13.27 1.18
N GLN A 31 -2.06 -13.31 2.22
CA GLN A 31 -2.50 -13.63 3.58
C GLN A 31 -3.49 -12.58 4.10
N THR A 32 -3.18 -11.30 3.95
CA THR A 32 -4.02 -10.21 4.45
C THR A 32 -5.38 -10.19 3.76
N SER A 33 -5.41 -10.46 2.45
CA SER A 33 -6.66 -10.60 1.68
C SER A 33 -7.49 -11.81 2.11
N PHE A 34 -6.85 -12.92 2.48
CA PHE A 34 -7.53 -14.13 2.95
C PHE A 34 -8.13 -13.96 4.35
N GLU A 35 -7.42 -13.29 5.26
CA GLU A 35 -7.88 -13.04 6.63
C GLU A 35 -9.11 -12.11 6.69
N GLY A 36 -9.26 -11.21 5.72
CA GLY A 36 -10.45 -10.37 5.54
C GLY A 36 -10.67 -9.25 6.59
N GLN A 37 -9.79 -9.14 7.59
CA GLN A 37 -9.90 -8.13 8.66
C GLN A 37 -9.33 -6.77 8.26
N VAL A 38 -8.30 -6.78 7.41
CA VAL A 38 -7.62 -5.59 6.89
C VAL A 38 -8.17 -5.27 5.52
N ARG A 39 -8.41 -3.99 5.26
CA ARG A 39 -9.00 -3.49 4.02
C ARG A 39 -8.06 -2.61 3.22
N ALA A 40 -7.01 -2.07 3.85
CA ALA A 40 -5.96 -1.33 3.16
C ALA A 40 -4.58 -1.80 3.59
N ILE A 41 -3.66 -1.86 2.65
CA ILE A 41 -2.24 -2.13 2.90
C ILE A 41 -1.43 -0.93 2.43
N LYS A 42 -0.64 -0.35 3.33
CA LYS A 42 0.38 0.65 3.01
C LYS A 42 1.72 -0.03 2.86
N ILE A 43 2.31 0.03 1.68
CA ILE A 43 3.62 -0.49 1.36
C ILE A 43 4.62 0.66 1.40
N ILE A 44 5.67 0.53 2.21
CA ILE A 44 6.77 1.49 2.31
C ILE A 44 7.96 0.89 1.58
N THR A 45 8.38 1.55 0.49
CA THR A 45 9.54 1.12 -0.33
C THR A 45 10.82 1.90 -0.04
N GLY A 46 10.73 2.96 0.78
CA GLY A 46 11.83 3.89 0.99
C GLY A 46 12.12 4.77 -0.23
N HIS A 47 12.98 5.77 -0.05
CA HIS A 47 13.27 6.78 -1.07
C HIS A 47 14.39 6.39 -2.05
N GLY A 48 15.23 5.40 -1.72
CA GLY A 48 16.54 5.11 -2.31
C GLY A 48 16.72 5.34 -3.82
N THR A 49 16.93 4.28 -4.61
CA THR A 49 17.11 4.41 -6.07
C THR A 49 15.78 4.37 -6.83
N GLY A 50 14.66 4.14 -6.13
CA GLY A 50 13.35 3.92 -6.73
C GLY A 50 13.18 2.55 -7.39
N LYS A 51 14.18 1.66 -7.39
CA LYS A 51 14.07 0.30 -7.96
C LYS A 51 12.94 -0.50 -7.32
N LEU A 52 12.88 -0.51 -5.99
CA LEU A 52 11.83 -1.23 -5.25
C LEU A 52 10.45 -0.63 -5.57
N ARG A 53 10.33 0.70 -5.54
CA ARG A 53 9.10 1.39 -5.96
C ARG A 53 8.64 0.97 -7.36
N GLY A 54 9.55 0.96 -8.33
CA GLY A 54 9.25 0.54 -9.71
C GLY A 54 8.72 -0.88 -9.78
N LEU A 55 9.40 -1.81 -9.10
CA LEU A 55 8.99 -3.22 -9.05
C LEU A 55 7.61 -3.40 -8.42
N ILE A 56 7.35 -2.77 -7.27
CA ILE A 56 6.06 -2.88 -6.59
C ILE A 56 4.93 -2.31 -7.42
N ARG A 57 5.16 -1.15 -8.07
CA ARG A 57 4.15 -0.55 -8.96
C ARG A 57 3.89 -1.42 -10.18
N GLN A 58 4.94 -2.00 -10.79
CA GLN A 58 4.77 -2.93 -11.89
C GLN A 58 3.98 -4.17 -11.46
N TRP A 59 4.34 -4.77 -10.33
CA TRP A 59 3.61 -5.90 -9.76
C TRP A 59 2.14 -5.56 -9.52
N CYS A 60 1.83 -4.37 -8.99
CA CYS A 60 0.44 -3.93 -8.81
C CYS A 60 -0.34 -3.84 -10.13
N ILE A 61 0.32 -3.41 -11.20
CA ILE A 61 -0.26 -3.38 -12.56
C ILE A 61 -0.52 -4.82 -13.05
N ASP A 62 0.44 -5.73 -12.83
CA ASP A 62 0.31 -7.13 -13.23
C ASP A 62 -0.80 -7.87 -12.44
N GLN A 63 -1.26 -7.29 -11.33
CA GLN A 63 -2.37 -7.78 -10.49
C GLN A 63 -3.70 -7.04 -10.74
N GLU A 64 -3.87 -6.39 -11.90
CA GLU A 64 -5.08 -5.64 -12.24
C GLU A 64 -6.36 -6.48 -12.03
N GLY A 65 -7.38 -5.87 -11.42
CA GLY A 65 -8.65 -6.52 -11.07
C GLY A 65 -8.64 -7.26 -9.72
N ARG A 66 -7.47 -7.51 -9.10
CA ARG A 66 -7.38 -8.16 -7.78
C ARG A 66 -7.77 -7.24 -6.62
N PHE A 67 -7.66 -5.93 -6.81
CA PHE A 67 -7.84 -4.91 -5.78
C PHE A 67 -8.96 -3.93 -6.16
N GLN A 68 -9.55 -3.26 -5.17
CA GLN A 68 -10.50 -2.17 -5.43
C GLN A 68 -9.80 -0.97 -6.07
N ALA A 69 -8.60 -0.63 -5.57
CA ALA A 69 -7.75 0.38 -6.15
C ALA A 69 -6.30 0.23 -5.67
N VAL A 70 -5.38 0.73 -6.50
CA VAL A 70 -3.99 1.00 -6.12
C VAL A 70 -3.82 2.52 -6.13
N ILE A 71 -3.31 3.08 -5.04
CA ILE A 71 -3.14 4.52 -4.87
C ILE A 71 -1.67 4.80 -4.57
N TYR A 72 -0.99 5.48 -5.49
CA TYR A 72 0.38 5.90 -5.25
C TYR A 72 0.41 7.02 -4.22
N GLY A 73 1.47 7.09 -3.41
CA GLY A 73 1.58 8.12 -2.37
C GLY A 73 1.61 9.55 -2.92
N GLU A 74 1.89 9.71 -4.21
CA GLU A 74 1.76 10.98 -4.94
C GLU A 74 0.29 11.42 -5.08
N ASP A 75 -0.58 10.45 -5.28
CA ASP A 75 -2.03 10.63 -5.44
C ASP A 75 -2.80 10.48 -4.12
N TYR A 76 -2.11 10.20 -3.01
CA TYR A 76 -2.71 9.96 -1.70
C TYR A 76 -3.10 11.29 -1.01
N ASN A 77 -4.18 11.90 -1.49
CA ASN A 77 -4.69 13.18 -1.02
C ASN A 77 -6.24 13.26 -1.11
N MET A 78 -6.83 14.33 -0.56
CA MET A 78 -8.28 14.52 -0.48
C MET A 78 -8.99 14.74 -1.82
N PHE A 79 -8.26 15.04 -2.88
CA PHE A 79 -8.84 15.25 -4.22
C PHE A 79 -8.91 13.95 -5.03
N ASN A 80 -8.17 12.91 -4.62
CA ASN A 80 -8.29 11.59 -5.20
C ASN A 80 -9.45 10.84 -4.54
N LYS A 81 -10.44 10.47 -5.35
CA LYS A 81 -11.66 9.77 -4.88
C LYS A 81 -11.31 8.41 -4.25
N ASN A 82 -10.49 7.60 -4.91
CA ASN A 82 -10.08 6.28 -4.38
C ASN A 82 -9.35 6.42 -3.05
N ALA A 83 -8.46 7.42 -2.91
CA ALA A 83 -7.77 7.69 -1.65
C ALA A 83 -8.74 8.07 -0.52
N SER A 84 -9.71 8.92 -0.83
CA SER A 84 -10.72 9.40 0.14
C SER A 84 -11.68 8.29 0.55
N ASP A 85 -12.18 7.52 -0.41
CA ASP A 85 -13.11 6.40 -0.19
C ASP A 85 -12.43 5.27 0.58
N MET A 86 -11.19 4.89 0.22
CA MET A 86 -10.40 3.91 0.97
C MET A 86 -10.21 4.33 2.43
N ARG A 87 -9.88 5.60 2.69
CA ARG A 87 -9.70 6.10 4.06
C ARG A 87 -10.99 6.01 4.86
N ALA A 88 -12.14 6.31 4.25
CA ALA A 88 -13.44 6.19 4.89
C ALA A 88 -13.79 4.72 5.18
N ASP A 89 -13.67 3.83 4.19
CA ASP A 89 -13.94 2.39 4.31
C ASP A 89 -13.06 1.70 5.38
N CYS A 90 -11.79 2.12 5.45
CA CYS A 90 -10.81 1.55 6.37
C CYS A 90 -10.72 2.28 7.72
N ASN A 91 -11.54 3.30 7.97
CA ASN A 91 -11.49 4.16 9.16
C ASN A 91 -10.09 4.74 9.45
N ILE A 92 -9.39 5.18 8.40
CA ILE A 92 -8.05 5.76 8.50
C ILE A 92 -8.19 7.25 8.83
N SER A 93 -8.15 7.57 10.12
CA SER A 93 -8.17 8.96 10.59
C SER A 93 -6.78 9.60 10.61
N LYS A 94 -5.74 8.83 10.89
CA LYS A 94 -4.35 9.30 11.03
C LYS A 94 -3.42 8.49 10.14
N ASP A 95 -2.91 9.14 9.10
CA ASP A 95 -1.76 8.66 8.32
C ASP A 95 -0.91 9.88 7.98
N SER A 96 0.38 9.83 8.32
CA SER A 96 1.32 10.95 8.15
C SER A 96 1.58 11.32 6.70
N ASP A 97 1.34 10.39 5.76
CA ASP A 97 1.62 10.58 4.33
C ASP A 97 0.44 11.20 3.55
N PHE A 98 -0.72 11.37 4.18
CA PHE A 98 -1.89 11.95 3.50
C PHE A 98 -1.64 13.41 3.13
N GLY A 99 -1.73 13.71 1.83
CA GLY A 99 -1.44 15.04 1.27
C GLY A 99 0.05 15.39 1.20
N ARG A 100 0.96 14.42 1.45
CA ARG A 100 2.41 14.68 1.43
C ARG A 100 3.08 14.44 0.08
N ASN A 101 2.36 13.88 -0.89
CA ASN A 101 2.91 13.55 -2.20
C ASN A 101 4.14 12.61 -2.09
N ASN A 102 4.09 11.66 -1.13
CA ASN A 102 5.23 10.81 -0.80
C ASN A 102 5.35 9.63 -1.78
N SER A 103 6.25 9.75 -2.75
CA SER A 103 6.47 8.69 -3.75
C SER A 103 7.01 7.38 -3.18
N ALA A 104 7.54 7.35 -1.94
CA ALA A 104 8.08 6.15 -1.30
C ALA A 104 7.02 5.21 -0.70
N VAL A 105 5.73 5.55 -0.85
CA VAL A 105 4.62 4.72 -0.39
C VAL A 105 3.65 4.38 -1.52
N THR A 106 3.04 3.20 -1.43
CA THR A 106 1.93 2.76 -2.28
C THR A 106 0.86 2.13 -1.41
N TYR A 107 -0.40 2.44 -1.67
CA TYR A 107 -1.53 1.88 -0.95
C TYR A 107 -2.30 0.93 -1.86
N ILE A 108 -2.72 -0.20 -1.29
CA ILE A 108 -3.58 -1.18 -1.94
C ILE A 108 -4.88 -1.27 -1.15
N TRP A 109 -6.00 -1.00 -1.81
CA TRP A 109 -7.34 -1.13 -1.25
C TRP A 109 -7.94 -2.49 -1.64
N LEU A 110 -8.23 -3.33 -0.64
CA LEU A 110 -8.73 -4.68 -0.79
C LEU A 110 -10.26 -4.73 -0.78
N TRP A 111 -10.82 -5.78 -1.38
CA TRP A 111 -12.26 -6.02 -1.54
C TRP A 111 -13.04 -6.27 -0.27
#